data_AF-A0A7W1H5N4-F1
#
_entry.id   AF-A0A7W1H5N4-F1
#
_cell.length_a   1.000
_cell.length_b   1.000
_cell.length_c   1.000
_cell.angle_alpha   90.00
_cell.angle_beta   90.00
_cell.angle_gamma   90.00
#
_symmetry.space_group_name_H-M   'P 1'
#
loop_
_entity.id
_entity.type
_entity.pdbx_description
1 polymer ?
#
loop_
_entity_poly.entity_id
_entity_poly.type
_entity_poly.pdbx_seq_one_letter_code
_entity_poly.pdbx_strand_id
1 'polypeptide(L)'
;MSPNKKASGRNHIPVEFVDTEPESEISSESQAVNEPREENGPNENVIPDEFAGVDVEAVEDRAEDPSESSSDEINKDEVSYQSTQANTGELGGPVLAELVATRAELKRVEFEIADLKDRLARRQADFENYRKRVERERADTYERAVAEIAAKLLPVLDNLKRALDVEANVESTESDEFRHFLSGVDLIFKQLAGVLEGLGMKPITAVGARFDPHIHEAVVSESTDEYEPDTVMQEITRGYRLGDKLIRPALVKVAVKK
;
A
#
# COMPACT_ATOMS: atom_id res chain seq x y z
N MET A 1 39.78 -32.95 81.29
CA MET A 1 39.25 -34.02 80.42
C MET A 1 39.84 -33.84 79.02
N SER A 2 39.87 -34.91 78.20
CA SER A 2 40.40 -34.96 76.81
C SER A 2 39.24 -35.13 75.79
N PRO A 3 39.43 -35.12 74.45
CA PRO A 3 40.59 -34.77 73.58
C PRO A 3 40.35 -33.38 72.91
N ASN A 4 40.78 -32.93 71.70
CA ASN A 4 41.54 -33.38 70.49
C ASN A 4 42.17 -32.08 69.85
N LYS A 5 43.12 -31.97 68.88
CA LYS A 5 43.66 -32.73 67.72
C LYS A 5 42.73 -32.79 66.49
N LYS A 6 43.11 -32.43 65.24
CA LYS A 6 44.43 -32.18 64.59
C LYS A 6 44.40 -31.05 63.52
N ALA A 7 45.60 -30.63 63.07
CA ALA A 7 46.08 -30.13 61.75
C ALA A 7 45.09 -29.49 60.73
N SER A 8 45.36 -28.36 60.06
CA SER A 8 46.58 -27.83 59.39
C SER A 8 46.87 -28.43 58.01
N GLY A 9 47.00 -27.58 56.98
CA GLY A 9 47.44 -27.92 55.63
C GLY A 9 46.73 -27.11 54.53
N ARG A 10 47.40 -26.10 53.95
CA ARG A 10 47.11 -25.62 52.59
C ARG A 10 47.81 -26.56 51.60
N ASN A 11 47.23 -26.79 50.42
CA ASN A 11 47.97 -27.17 49.22
C ASN A 11 47.20 -26.84 47.94
N HIS A 12 47.93 -26.74 46.83
CA HIS A 12 47.45 -26.32 45.50
C HIS A 12 48.05 -27.28 44.47
N ILE A 13 47.23 -27.84 43.57
CA ILE A 13 47.64 -28.74 42.49
C ILE A 13 46.76 -28.42 41.26
N PRO A 14 47.32 -28.29 40.04
CA PRO A 14 46.58 -28.02 38.80
C PRO A 14 46.12 -29.31 38.10
N VAL A 15 45.42 -29.16 36.98
CA VAL A 15 45.13 -30.24 36.01
C VAL A 15 45.39 -29.69 34.59
N GLU A 16 46.00 -30.51 33.74
CA GLU A 16 46.50 -30.12 32.40
C GLU A 16 45.53 -30.51 31.27
N PHE A 17 45.70 -29.87 30.10
CA PHE A 17 45.10 -30.30 28.83
C PHE A 17 46.06 -31.24 28.10
N VAL A 18 45.53 -32.28 27.43
CA VAL A 18 46.27 -33.14 26.49
C VAL A 18 45.34 -33.53 25.35
N ASP A 19 45.78 -33.33 24.10
CA ASP A 19 45.06 -33.72 22.88
C ASP A 19 45.36 -35.18 22.49
N THR A 20 44.37 -35.92 21.96
CA THR A 20 44.63 -37.05 21.04
C THR A 20 43.38 -37.43 20.21
N GLU A 21 43.53 -37.46 18.89
CA GLU A 21 42.71 -38.21 17.93
C GLU A 21 43.46 -39.52 17.53
N PRO A 22 43.01 -40.34 16.55
CA PRO A 22 41.66 -40.74 16.12
C PRO A 22 41.48 -42.29 16.09
N GLU A 23 40.29 -42.79 15.76
CA GLU A 23 39.91 -44.08 15.12
C GLU A 23 38.48 -44.51 15.57
N SER A 24 37.68 -45.32 14.88
CA SER A 24 37.49 -45.60 13.44
C SER A 24 36.14 -46.32 13.22
N GLU A 25 35.67 -46.40 11.97
CA GLU A 25 34.63 -47.31 11.43
C GLU A 25 33.36 -47.68 12.25
N ILE A 26 32.20 -47.13 11.85
CA ILE A 26 30.97 -47.94 11.62
C ILE A 26 30.29 -47.42 10.35
N SER A 27 29.82 -48.31 9.46
CA SER A 27 29.04 -47.95 8.27
C SER A 27 27.66 -48.61 8.26
N SER A 28 26.63 -47.84 7.88
CA SER A 28 25.47 -48.36 7.13
C SER A 28 24.60 -47.24 6.56
N GLU A 29 24.45 -47.28 5.24
CA GLU A 29 23.22 -47.00 4.46
C GLU A 29 22.34 -45.79 4.84
N SER A 30 22.48 -44.72 4.04
CA SER A 30 21.30 -44.01 3.51
C SER A 30 21.55 -43.63 2.05
N GLN A 31 20.53 -43.75 1.21
CA GLN A 31 20.66 -43.62 -0.25
C GLN A 31 20.43 -42.16 -0.68
N ALA A 32 21.35 -41.60 -1.44
CA ALA A 32 21.16 -40.32 -2.12
C ALA A 32 20.50 -40.54 -3.49
N VAL A 33 19.31 -40.00 -3.69
CA VAL A 33 18.70 -39.82 -5.02
C VAL A 33 18.89 -38.37 -5.43
N ASN A 34 19.56 -38.16 -6.55
CA ASN A 34 19.92 -36.85 -7.07
C ASN A 34 19.01 -36.53 -8.26
N GLU A 35 18.08 -35.59 -8.12
CA GLU A 35 17.28 -35.08 -9.24
C GLU A 35 17.95 -33.81 -9.81
N PRO A 36 18.36 -33.80 -11.09
CA PRO A 36 18.89 -32.61 -11.74
C PRO A 36 17.78 -31.63 -12.14
N ARG A 37 18.15 -30.36 -12.28
CA ARG A 37 17.25 -29.31 -12.82
C ARG A 37 16.88 -29.63 -14.27
N GLU A 38 15.61 -29.45 -14.64
CA GLU A 38 15.20 -29.46 -16.05
C GLU A 38 15.74 -28.21 -16.77
N GLU A 39 16.25 -28.41 -17.99
CA GLU A 39 16.68 -27.33 -18.88
C GLU A 39 15.58 -26.93 -19.87
N ASN A 40 15.70 -25.71 -20.40
CA ASN A 40 14.72 -25.07 -21.26
C ASN A 40 14.38 -25.87 -22.53
N GLY A 41 13.08 -26.06 -22.80
CA GLY A 41 12.59 -26.44 -24.12
C GLY A 41 12.73 -25.29 -25.14
N PRO A 42 12.76 -25.59 -26.46
CA PRO A 42 13.04 -24.59 -27.50
C PRO A 42 11.86 -23.63 -27.76
N ASN A 43 12.20 -22.42 -28.20
CA ASN A 43 11.29 -21.36 -28.62
C ASN A 43 10.76 -21.59 -30.04
N GLU A 44 9.45 -21.51 -30.25
CA GLU A 44 8.85 -21.29 -31.57
C GLU A 44 7.56 -20.45 -31.50
N ASN A 45 7.71 -19.15 -31.24
CA ASN A 45 6.60 -18.19 -31.31
C ASN A 45 6.89 -17.15 -32.43
N VAL A 46 6.52 -17.49 -33.67
CA VAL A 46 6.76 -16.65 -34.86
C VAL A 46 5.49 -15.89 -35.22
N ILE A 47 5.44 -14.62 -34.80
CA ILE A 47 4.54 -13.61 -35.37
C ILE A 47 5.40 -12.76 -36.34
N PRO A 48 5.13 -12.75 -37.66
CA PRO A 48 5.88 -11.92 -38.59
C PRO A 48 5.67 -10.43 -38.32
N ASP A 49 6.76 -9.68 -38.26
CA ASP A 49 6.77 -8.22 -38.03
C ASP A 49 6.72 -7.47 -39.37
N GLU A 50 5.51 -7.37 -39.94
CA GLU A 50 5.21 -6.50 -41.09
C GLU A 50 3.97 -5.65 -40.79
N PHE A 51 4.17 -4.40 -40.35
CA PHE A 51 3.53 -3.19 -40.90
C PHE A 51 4.01 -1.93 -40.15
N ALA A 52 5.27 -1.56 -40.34
CA ALA A 52 5.82 -0.27 -39.90
C ALA A 52 5.73 0.78 -41.02
N GLY A 53 5.21 1.97 -40.72
CA GLY A 53 5.38 3.19 -41.53
C GLY A 53 4.11 3.80 -42.16
N VAL A 54 3.36 4.58 -41.38
CA VAL A 54 2.58 5.75 -41.85
C VAL A 54 2.56 6.78 -40.71
N ASP A 55 2.99 8.01 -41.02
CA ASP A 55 3.39 9.02 -40.02
C ASP A 55 3.02 10.45 -40.50
N VAL A 56 2.47 11.39 -39.71
CA VAL A 56 1.89 11.30 -38.36
C VAL A 56 0.37 11.62 -38.39
N GLU A 57 -0.22 12.80 -38.13
CA GLU A 57 0.19 14.06 -37.49
C GLU A 57 -1.03 14.82 -36.90
N ALA A 58 -1.09 14.96 -35.57
CA ALA A 58 -1.95 15.87 -34.79
C ALA A 58 -3.50 15.66 -34.87
N VAL A 59 -4.36 16.18 -33.98
CA VAL A 59 -4.26 17.28 -32.98
C VAL A 59 -4.97 16.89 -31.66
N GLU A 60 -4.41 17.27 -30.52
CA GLU A 60 -5.12 17.38 -29.22
C GLU A 60 -5.69 18.81 -29.06
N ASP A 61 -6.91 19.00 -28.54
CA ASP A 61 -7.11 19.27 -27.10
C ASP A 61 -8.58 19.61 -26.70
N ARG A 62 -8.96 19.12 -25.51
CA ARG A 62 -9.87 19.67 -24.47
C ARG A 62 -11.04 20.63 -24.79
N ALA A 63 -12.25 20.08 -24.58
CA ALA A 63 -13.38 20.56 -23.76
C ALA A 63 -13.92 22.02 -23.85
N GLU A 64 -15.26 22.13 -23.89
CA GLU A 64 -16.05 22.56 -22.73
C GLU A 64 -17.53 22.10 -22.84
N ASP A 65 -18.26 22.12 -21.72
CA ASP A 65 -19.67 21.71 -21.57
C ASP A 65 -20.59 22.93 -21.65
N PRO A 66 -21.75 22.83 -22.33
CA PRO A 66 -22.95 23.28 -21.62
C PRO A 66 -24.17 22.36 -21.78
N SER A 67 -24.78 22.08 -20.65
CA SER A 67 -26.18 21.71 -20.54
C SER A 67 -27.10 22.77 -21.14
N GLU A 68 -28.05 22.38 -21.99
CA GLU A 68 -29.48 22.60 -21.71
C GLU A 68 -30.44 21.80 -22.63
N SER A 69 -31.51 21.30 -22.01
CA SER A 69 -32.84 21.02 -22.57
C SER A 69 -32.99 20.47 -24.01
N SER A 70 -33.31 19.19 -24.10
CA SER A 70 -34.70 18.84 -24.45
C SER A 70 -35.18 17.61 -23.69
N SER A 71 -36.33 17.74 -23.02
CA SER A 71 -37.03 16.62 -22.40
C SER A 71 -38.03 16.03 -23.39
N ASP A 72 -37.59 15.05 -24.19
CA ASP A 72 -38.54 14.24 -24.96
C ASP A 72 -39.15 13.16 -24.05
N GLU A 73 -40.47 13.20 -23.95
CA GLU A 73 -41.25 12.28 -23.14
C GLU A 73 -41.15 10.84 -23.68
N ILE A 74 -41.44 9.85 -22.84
CA ILE A 74 -41.63 8.46 -23.30
C ILE A 74 -42.96 8.41 -24.05
N ASN A 75 -42.99 8.92 -25.29
CA ASN A 75 -44.22 8.95 -26.05
C ASN A 75 -44.63 7.51 -26.38
N LYS A 76 -45.85 7.18 -26.01
CA LYS A 76 -46.41 5.83 -26.06
C LYS A 76 -47.08 5.59 -27.41
N ASP A 77 -46.40 6.02 -28.48
CA ASP A 77 -46.94 5.99 -29.83
C ASP A 77 -47.26 4.56 -30.24
N GLU A 78 -48.48 4.39 -30.74
CA GLU A 78 -48.93 3.15 -31.31
C GLU A 78 -48.01 2.79 -32.49
N VAL A 79 -47.45 1.58 -32.48
CA VAL A 79 -46.92 0.98 -33.71
C VAL A 79 -48.12 0.66 -34.60
N SER A 80 -48.61 1.69 -35.27
CA SER A 80 -49.72 1.64 -36.19
C SER A 80 -49.34 0.69 -37.32
N TYR A 81 -49.91 -0.52 -37.29
CA TYR A 81 -49.88 -1.45 -38.41
C TYR A 81 -50.74 -0.88 -39.55
N GLN A 82 -50.22 0.17 -40.22
CA GLN A 82 -50.80 0.70 -41.44
C GLN A 82 -50.92 -0.47 -42.42
N SER A 83 -52.17 -0.89 -42.63
CA SER A 83 -52.50 -2.08 -43.40
C SER A 83 -52.36 -1.76 -44.88
N THR A 84 -51.12 -1.77 -45.36
CA THR A 84 -50.80 -1.81 -46.77
C THR A 84 -51.37 -3.09 -47.35
N GLN A 85 -52.58 -3.00 -47.93
CA GLN A 85 -53.22 -4.09 -48.67
C GLN A 85 -52.51 -4.33 -50.01
N ALA A 86 -51.24 -4.75 -49.93
CA ALA A 86 -50.39 -5.11 -51.05
C ALA A 86 -50.72 -6.53 -51.53
N ASN A 87 -51.91 -6.67 -52.13
CA ASN A 87 -52.31 -7.75 -53.05
C ASN A 87 -51.89 -9.19 -52.65
N THR A 88 -52.30 -9.67 -51.47
CA THR A 88 -52.10 -11.07 -51.02
C THR A 88 -53.07 -12.07 -51.66
N GLY A 89 -53.40 -11.90 -52.95
CA GLY A 89 -54.38 -12.73 -53.67
C GLY A 89 -53.86 -14.08 -54.18
N GLU A 90 -52.56 -14.19 -54.51
CA GLU A 90 -51.97 -15.36 -55.19
C GLU A 90 -50.70 -15.91 -54.51
N LEU A 91 -50.50 -15.68 -53.21
CA LEU A 91 -49.45 -16.36 -52.44
C LEU A 91 -49.98 -17.68 -51.88
N GLY A 92 -49.67 -18.78 -52.58
CA GLY A 92 -50.10 -20.12 -52.19
C GLY A 92 -49.60 -20.55 -50.81
N GLY A 93 -50.37 -21.43 -50.15
CA GLY A 93 -50.14 -21.92 -48.79
C GLY A 93 -48.68 -22.19 -48.35
N PRO A 94 -47.82 -22.90 -49.12
CA PRO A 94 -46.44 -23.12 -48.73
C PRO A 94 -45.62 -21.83 -48.56
N VAL A 95 -45.79 -20.84 -49.44
CA VAL A 95 -45.06 -19.56 -49.39
C VAL A 95 -45.47 -18.75 -48.16
N LEU A 96 -46.75 -18.81 -47.78
CA LEU A 96 -47.26 -18.12 -46.60
C LEU A 96 -46.79 -18.79 -45.30
N ALA A 97 -46.61 -20.12 -45.29
CA ALA A 97 -46.01 -20.86 -44.18
C ALA A 97 -44.50 -20.54 -44.02
N GLU A 98 -43.76 -20.47 -45.12
CA GLU A 98 -42.34 -20.09 -45.16
C GLU A 98 -42.12 -18.66 -44.65
N LEU A 99 -42.98 -17.71 -45.04
CA LEU A 99 -42.96 -16.32 -44.55
C LEU A 99 -43.27 -16.21 -43.04
N VAL A 100 -44.06 -17.13 -42.48
CA VAL A 100 -44.32 -17.18 -41.04
C VAL A 100 -43.15 -17.81 -40.29
N ALA A 101 -42.56 -18.89 -40.81
CA ALA A 101 -41.39 -19.55 -40.22
C ALA A 101 -40.18 -18.61 -40.16
N THR A 102 -39.83 -17.98 -41.29
CA THR A 102 -38.72 -17.01 -41.38
C THR A 102 -38.92 -15.81 -40.45
N ARG A 103 -40.15 -15.30 -40.30
CA ARG A 103 -40.47 -14.23 -39.33
C ARG A 103 -40.36 -14.68 -37.88
N ALA A 104 -40.66 -15.94 -37.56
CA ALA A 104 -40.49 -16.48 -36.21
C ALA A 104 -39.00 -16.68 -35.87
N GLU A 105 -38.22 -17.16 -36.83
CA GLU A 105 -36.76 -17.32 -36.70
C GLU A 105 -36.04 -15.98 -36.59
N LEU A 106 -36.41 -14.99 -37.42
CA LEU A 106 -35.89 -13.63 -37.33
C LEU A 106 -36.13 -13.02 -35.93
N LYS A 107 -37.34 -13.13 -35.38
CA LYS A 107 -37.65 -12.67 -34.01
C LYS A 107 -36.86 -13.40 -32.93
N ARG A 108 -36.60 -14.70 -33.11
CA ARG A 108 -35.75 -15.49 -32.21
C ARG A 108 -34.31 -14.97 -32.23
N VAL A 109 -33.76 -14.69 -33.41
CA VAL A 109 -32.41 -14.13 -33.58
C VAL A 109 -32.32 -12.69 -33.05
N GLU A 110 -33.33 -11.85 -33.27
CA GLU A 110 -33.42 -10.51 -32.67
C GLU A 110 -33.38 -10.56 -31.13
N PHE A 111 -34.13 -11.49 -30.52
CA PHE A 111 -34.12 -11.70 -29.07
C PHE A 111 -32.76 -12.19 -28.56
N GLU A 112 -32.14 -13.16 -29.23
CA GLU A 112 -30.80 -13.64 -28.86
C GLU A 112 -29.73 -12.54 -29.01
N ILE A 113 -29.82 -11.68 -30.03
CA ILE A 113 -28.96 -10.50 -30.19
C ILE A 113 -29.21 -9.47 -29.07
N ALA A 114 -30.45 -9.27 -28.64
CA ALA A 114 -30.77 -8.35 -27.55
C ALA A 114 -30.24 -8.84 -26.19
N ASP A 115 -30.45 -10.12 -25.86
CA ASP A 115 -29.93 -10.78 -24.66
C ASP A 115 -28.39 -10.80 -24.64
N LEU A 116 -27.75 -11.12 -25.78
CA LEU A 116 -26.28 -11.03 -25.90
C LEU A 116 -25.75 -9.59 -25.72
N LYS A 117 -26.44 -8.58 -26.26
CA LYS A 117 -26.06 -7.16 -26.08
C LYS A 117 -26.21 -6.71 -24.63
N ASP A 118 -27.30 -7.06 -23.95
CA ASP A 118 -27.51 -6.77 -22.52
C ASP A 118 -26.46 -7.45 -21.65
N ARG A 119 -26.18 -8.75 -21.89
CA ARG A 119 -25.08 -9.47 -21.22
C ARG A 119 -23.73 -8.80 -21.44
N LEU A 120 -23.39 -8.40 -22.67
CA LEU A 120 -22.13 -7.73 -22.97
C LEU A 120 -22.04 -6.34 -22.31
N ALA A 121 -23.11 -5.55 -22.33
CA ALA A 121 -23.17 -4.25 -21.65
C ALA A 121 -22.96 -4.38 -20.13
N ARG A 122 -23.59 -5.38 -19.49
CA ARG A 122 -23.37 -5.69 -18.06
C ARG A 122 -21.93 -6.13 -17.79
N ARG A 123 -21.37 -7.02 -18.62
CA ARG A 123 -19.96 -7.46 -18.48
C ARG A 123 -18.96 -6.32 -18.66
N GLN A 124 -19.23 -5.37 -19.56
CA GLN A 124 -18.42 -4.16 -19.73
C GLN A 124 -18.49 -3.28 -18.48
N ALA A 125 -19.68 -3.05 -17.92
CA ALA A 125 -19.85 -2.29 -16.68
C ALA A 125 -19.18 -2.99 -15.47
N ASP A 126 -19.31 -4.32 -15.35
CA ASP A 126 -18.60 -5.13 -14.35
C ASP A 126 -17.08 -4.95 -14.47
N PHE A 127 -16.54 -5.01 -15.70
CA PHE A 127 -15.11 -4.87 -15.97
C PHE A 127 -14.59 -3.47 -15.66
N GLU A 128 -15.33 -2.41 -16.02
CA GLU A 128 -14.96 -1.04 -15.67
C GLU A 128 -15.00 -0.78 -14.17
N ASN A 129 -16.01 -1.31 -13.47
CA ASN A 129 -16.10 -1.23 -12.01
C ASN A 129 -14.97 -2.01 -11.35
N TYR A 130 -14.62 -3.19 -11.87
CA TYR A 130 -13.45 -3.96 -11.42
C TYR A 130 -12.15 -3.19 -11.65
N ARG A 131 -11.93 -2.58 -12.83
CA ARG A 131 -10.73 -1.80 -13.13
C ARG A 131 -10.59 -0.60 -12.19
N LYS A 132 -11.65 0.18 -12.03
CA LYS A 132 -11.74 1.32 -11.08
C LYS A 132 -11.57 0.89 -9.61
N ARG A 133 -11.84 -0.38 -9.26
CA ARG A 133 -11.57 -0.93 -7.93
C ARG A 133 -10.11 -1.32 -7.76
N VAL A 134 -9.55 -2.07 -8.72
CA VAL A 134 -8.14 -2.51 -8.71
C VAL A 134 -7.17 -1.32 -8.78
N GLU A 135 -7.51 -0.26 -9.51
CA GLU A 135 -6.76 1.00 -9.54
C GLU A 135 -6.64 1.62 -8.14
N ARG A 136 -7.73 1.68 -7.37
CA ARG A 136 -7.74 2.14 -5.97
C ARG A 136 -7.03 1.18 -5.03
N GLU A 137 -7.35 -0.11 -5.09
CA GLU A 137 -6.72 -1.16 -4.26
C GLU A 137 -5.18 -1.14 -4.41
N ARG A 138 -4.66 -0.84 -5.61
CA ARG A 138 -3.22 -0.65 -5.87
C ARG A 138 -2.67 0.62 -5.21
N ALA A 139 -3.35 1.76 -5.34
CA ALA A 139 -2.95 3.02 -4.70
C ALA A 139 -2.93 2.87 -3.17
N ASP A 140 -4.02 2.38 -2.57
CA ASP A 140 -4.15 2.12 -1.14
C ASP A 140 -3.06 1.17 -0.61
N THR A 141 -2.63 0.21 -1.44
CA THR A 141 -1.57 -0.76 -1.08
C THR A 141 -0.18 -0.15 -1.18
N TYR A 142 0.07 0.71 -2.16
CA TYR A 142 1.30 1.51 -2.24
C TYR A 142 1.43 2.45 -1.05
N GLU A 143 0.38 3.21 -0.71
CA GLU A 143 0.37 4.08 0.48
C GLU A 143 0.56 3.30 1.77
N ARG A 144 -0.04 2.11 1.90
CA ARG A 144 0.20 1.20 3.04
C ARG A 144 1.66 0.74 3.13
N ALA A 145 2.28 0.37 2.01
CA ALA A 145 3.69 -0.04 1.99
C ALA A 145 4.63 1.12 2.36
N VAL A 146 4.40 2.32 1.81
CA VAL A 146 5.15 3.54 2.17
C VAL A 146 4.97 3.87 3.65
N ALA A 147 3.73 3.82 4.17
CA ALA A 147 3.41 4.04 5.59
C ALA A 147 4.15 3.07 6.53
N GLU A 148 4.24 1.79 6.18
CA GLU A 148 4.96 0.80 7.00
C GLU A 148 6.48 1.00 6.99
N ILE A 149 7.07 1.35 5.85
CA ILE A 149 8.50 1.63 5.73
C ILE A 149 8.83 2.92 6.52
N ALA A 150 8.01 3.95 6.34
CA ALA A 150 8.06 5.18 7.13
C ALA A 150 8.04 4.91 8.64
N ALA A 151 7.03 4.16 9.13
CA ALA A 151 6.89 3.84 10.56
C ALA A 151 8.13 3.13 11.15
N LYS A 152 8.80 2.28 10.35
CA LYS A 152 10.04 1.58 10.74
C LYS A 152 11.28 2.51 10.73
N LEU A 153 11.26 3.61 9.99
CA LEU A 153 12.32 4.63 9.95
C LEU A 153 12.15 5.74 11.01
N LEU A 154 10.92 6.02 11.48
CA LEU A 154 10.67 7.07 12.48
C LEU A 154 11.56 6.94 13.75
N PRO A 155 11.76 5.76 14.36
CA PRO A 155 12.65 5.62 15.52
C PRO A 155 14.11 6.03 15.24
N VAL A 156 14.59 5.91 14.00
CA VAL A 156 15.93 6.38 13.61
C VAL A 156 15.96 7.91 13.58
N LEU A 157 14.93 8.54 13.03
CA LEU A 157 14.76 10.00 13.01
C LEU A 157 14.61 10.57 14.43
N ASP A 158 13.87 9.90 15.32
CA ASP A 158 13.75 10.28 16.74
C ASP A 158 15.08 10.11 17.51
N ASN A 159 15.86 9.06 17.21
CA ASN A 159 17.19 8.86 17.78
C ASN A 159 18.17 9.95 17.34
N LEU A 160 18.14 10.35 16.06
CA LEU A 160 18.92 11.48 15.54
C LEU A 160 18.49 12.79 16.21
N LYS A 161 17.18 13.07 16.32
CA LYS A 161 16.69 14.25 17.02
C LYS A 161 17.14 14.26 18.49
N ARG A 162 17.01 13.15 19.21
CA ARG A 162 17.45 13.05 20.61
C ARG A 162 18.96 13.27 20.77
N ALA A 163 19.78 12.86 19.80
CA ALA A 163 21.22 13.15 19.84
C ALA A 163 21.52 14.66 19.72
N LEU A 164 20.73 15.40 18.94
CA LEU A 164 20.82 16.86 18.81
C LEU A 164 20.24 17.58 20.04
N ASP A 165 19.05 17.17 20.51
CA ASP A 165 18.37 17.73 21.68
C ASP A 165 19.21 17.59 22.98
N VAL A 166 20.14 16.62 23.06
CA VAL A 166 21.03 16.44 24.22
C VAL A 166 22.13 17.50 24.30
N GLU A 167 22.78 17.90 23.19
CA GLU A 167 23.81 18.97 23.25
C GLU A 167 23.21 20.33 23.60
N ALA A 168 21.99 20.60 23.15
CA ALA A 168 21.26 21.83 23.51
C ALA A 168 21.00 22.00 25.03
N ASN A 169 21.25 20.96 25.83
CA ASN A 169 21.16 20.98 27.30
C ASN A 169 22.54 20.80 28.00
N VAL A 170 23.63 20.63 27.25
CA VAL A 170 25.01 20.46 27.75
C VAL A 170 25.85 21.65 27.30
N GLU A 171 25.61 22.81 27.92
CA GLU A 171 26.37 24.02 27.60
C GLU A 171 27.85 23.91 28.02
N SER A 172 28.72 24.50 27.19
CA SER A 172 30.01 25.14 27.55
C SER A 172 31.33 24.34 27.64
N THR A 173 31.39 23.02 27.41
CA THR A 173 32.67 22.26 27.52
C THR A 173 33.11 21.41 26.33
N GLU A 174 32.47 21.53 25.15
CA GLU A 174 32.79 20.71 23.97
C GLU A 174 33.76 21.37 22.98
N SER A 175 34.52 20.55 22.24
CA SER A 175 35.51 21.02 21.25
C SER A 175 34.90 21.41 19.91
N ASP A 176 35.61 22.22 19.10
CA ASP A 176 35.18 22.56 17.74
C ASP A 176 34.95 21.33 16.85
N GLU A 177 35.72 20.25 17.08
CA GLU A 177 35.57 18.96 16.39
C GLU A 177 34.19 18.32 16.69
N PHE A 178 33.72 18.41 17.93
CA PHE A 178 32.39 17.92 18.32
C PHE A 178 31.28 18.79 17.72
N ARG A 179 31.46 20.11 17.68
CA ARG A 179 30.53 21.05 17.01
C ARG A 179 30.42 20.74 15.51
N HIS A 180 31.54 20.41 14.85
CA HIS A 180 31.55 19.96 13.45
C HIS A 180 30.86 18.60 13.27
N PHE A 181 31.06 17.64 14.19
CA PHE A 181 30.35 16.36 14.17
C PHE A 181 28.83 16.53 14.26
N LEU A 182 28.34 17.35 15.21
CA LEU A 182 26.92 17.64 15.37
C LEU A 182 26.30 18.33 14.15
N SER A 183 27.04 19.25 13.51
CA SER A 183 26.60 19.84 12.24
C SER A 183 26.43 18.81 11.13
N GLY A 184 27.24 17.73 11.13
CA GLY A 184 27.06 16.58 10.24
C GLY A 184 25.81 15.75 10.58
N VAL A 185 25.53 15.53 11.86
CA VAL A 185 24.32 14.81 12.33
C VAL A 185 23.04 15.60 11.99
N ASP A 186 23.05 16.92 12.17
CA ASP A 186 21.95 17.82 11.77
C ASP A 186 21.71 17.82 10.25
N LEU A 187 22.77 17.81 9.44
CA LEU A 187 22.65 17.68 7.98
C LEU A 187 22.01 16.34 7.58
N ILE A 188 22.40 15.23 8.21
CA ILE A 188 21.82 13.90 7.98
C ILE A 188 20.34 13.87 8.43
N PHE A 189 20.02 14.46 9.59
CA PHE A 189 18.65 14.59 10.08
C PHE A 189 17.77 15.37 9.09
N LYS A 190 18.24 16.52 8.60
CA LYS A 190 17.54 17.35 7.61
C LYS A 190 17.37 16.62 6.26
N GLN A 191 18.40 15.90 5.81
CA GLN A 191 18.31 15.10 4.59
C GLN A 191 17.27 13.97 4.72
N LEU A 192 17.27 13.25 5.84
CA LEU A 192 16.30 12.17 6.10
C LEU A 192 14.87 12.73 6.23
N ALA A 193 14.69 13.84 6.95
CA ALA A 193 13.40 14.51 7.06
C ALA A 193 12.87 14.95 5.68
N GLY A 194 13.71 15.58 4.84
CA GLY A 194 13.34 16.01 3.49
C GLY A 194 12.98 14.84 2.55
N VAL A 195 13.64 13.68 2.70
CA VAL A 195 13.25 12.45 1.97
C VAL A 195 11.86 11.96 2.40
N LEU A 196 11.55 11.99 3.70
CA LEU A 196 10.24 11.58 4.21
C LEU A 196 9.13 12.57 3.82
N GLU A 197 9.40 13.88 3.83
CA GLU A 197 8.48 14.91 3.33
C GLU A 197 8.25 14.77 1.82
N GLY A 198 9.28 14.43 1.04
CA GLY A 198 9.17 14.10 -0.39
C GLY A 198 8.31 12.86 -0.68
N LEU A 199 8.19 11.93 0.27
CA LEU A 199 7.24 10.80 0.22
C LEU A 199 5.82 11.18 0.69
N GLY A 200 5.54 12.46 0.95
CA GLY A 200 4.23 12.96 1.38
C GLY A 200 3.97 12.88 2.89
N MET A 201 4.98 12.52 3.69
CA MET A 201 4.87 12.55 5.15
C MET A 201 4.84 14.00 5.65
N LYS A 202 4.06 14.27 6.70
CA LYS A 202 4.03 15.57 7.37
C LYS A 202 4.12 15.38 8.89
N PRO A 203 4.97 16.14 9.60
CA PRO A 203 4.98 16.16 11.06
C PRO A 203 3.68 16.77 11.60
N ILE A 204 3.32 16.39 12.83
CA ILE A 204 2.18 16.92 13.57
C ILE A 204 2.72 17.91 14.62
N THR A 205 2.43 19.21 14.46
CA THR A 205 2.86 20.24 15.40
C THR A 205 1.96 20.24 16.63
N ALA A 206 2.35 19.49 17.67
CA ALA A 206 1.53 19.34 18.87
C ALA A 206 1.71 20.48 19.90
N VAL A 207 2.91 21.06 20.03
CA VAL A 207 3.22 22.04 21.10
C VAL A 207 2.35 23.30 20.98
N GLY A 208 1.68 23.67 22.08
CA GLY A 208 0.77 24.82 22.16
C GLY A 208 -0.61 24.59 21.54
N ALA A 209 -0.85 23.44 20.90
CA ALA A 209 -2.20 23.05 20.48
C ALA A 209 -3.00 22.49 21.66
N ARG A 210 -4.34 22.44 21.52
CA ARG A 210 -5.15 21.61 22.42
C ARG A 210 -4.93 20.13 22.11
N PHE A 211 -5.05 19.31 23.14
CA PHE A 211 -4.97 17.87 23.04
C PHE A 211 -6.13 17.32 22.21
N ASP A 212 -5.85 16.33 21.37
CA ASP A 212 -6.82 15.64 20.52
C ASP A 212 -6.47 14.15 20.48
N PRO A 213 -7.28 13.26 21.08
CA PRO A 213 -7.03 11.82 21.10
C PRO A 213 -6.87 11.17 19.72
N HIS A 214 -7.28 11.81 18.63
CA HIS A 214 -7.12 11.27 17.28
C HIS A 214 -5.71 11.43 16.70
N ILE A 215 -4.89 12.33 17.26
CA ILE A 215 -3.54 12.65 16.75
C ILE A 215 -2.46 12.78 17.84
N HIS A 216 -2.86 12.86 19.11
CA HIS A 216 -1.98 13.06 20.25
C HIS A 216 -2.16 11.94 21.30
N GLU A 217 -1.05 11.47 21.87
CA GLU A 217 -1.01 10.45 22.92
C GLU A 217 -0.42 11.08 24.20
N ALA A 218 -1.27 11.29 25.22
CA ALA A 218 -0.85 11.91 26.49
C ALA A 218 -0.12 10.90 27.37
N VAL A 219 1.22 10.96 27.37
CA VAL A 219 2.09 10.06 28.15
C VAL A 219 2.34 10.62 29.56
N VAL A 220 2.33 11.95 29.70
CA VAL A 220 2.57 12.66 30.97
C VAL A 220 1.54 13.76 31.13
N SER A 221 0.94 13.87 32.31
CA SER A 221 0.13 15.02 32.73
C SER A 221 0.84 15.81 33.81
N GLU A 222 0.71 17.14 33.79
CA GLU A 222 1.33 18.03 34.77
C GLU A 222 0.34 19.08 35.27
N SER A 223 0.23 19.21 36.61
CA SER A 223 -0.65 20.17 37.26
C SER A 223 -0.01 21.57 37.27
N THR A 224 -0.35 22.39 36.28
CA THR A 224 0.15 23.75 36.13
C THR A 224 -0.99 24.77 36.02
N ASP A 225 -0.72 25.99 36.46
CA ASP A 225 -1.60 27.16 36.31
C ASP A 225 -1.16 28.07 35.14
N GLU A 226 -0.11 27.67 34.40
CA GLU A 226 0.56 28.45 33.34
C GLU A 226 -0.08 28.29 31.95
N TYR A 227 -0.78 27.17 31.71
CA TYR A 227 -1.44 26.83 30.45
C TYR A 227 -2.92 26.51 30.69
N GLU A 228 -3.77 26.62 29.65
CA GLU A 228 -5.14 26.11 29.77
C GLU A 228 -5.14 24.58 30.00
N PRO A 229 -6.12 24.05 30.76
CA PRO A 229 -6.34 22.61 30.83
C PRO A 229 -6.53 22.00 29.44
N ASP A 230 -6.02 20.78 29.26
CA ASP A 230 -6.02 20.05 27.99
C ASP A 230 -5.16 20.70 26.88
N THR A 231 -4.26 21.63 27.21
CA THR A 231 -3.20 22.12 26.29
C THR A 231 -1.98 21.21 26.30
N VAL A 232 -1.38 20.98 25.13
CA VAL A 232 -0.08 20.30 24.99
C VAL A 232 1.04 21.27 25.35
N MET A 233 1.71 21.02 26.47
CA MET A 233 2.86 21.79 26.95
C MET A 233 4.14 21.44 26.19
N GLN A 234 4.36 20.15 25.92
CA GLN A 234 5.60 19.66 25.31
C GLN A 234 5.35 18.42 24.44
N GLU A 235 6.06 18.35 23.31
CA GLU A 235 6.17 17.17 22.46
C GLU A 235 7.38 16.34 22.90
N ILE A 236 7.15 15.10 23.32
CA ILE A 236 8.19 14.13 23.73
C ILE A 236 8.69 13.38 22.50
N THR A 237 7.79 12.96 21.59
CA THR A 237 8.12 12.24 20.36
C THR A 237 7.19 12.69 19.24
N ARG A 238 7.75 12.98 18.06
CA ARG A 238 6.99 13.61 16.97
C ARG A 238 5.91 12.71 16.39
N GLY A 239 4.72 13.27 16.26
CA GLY A 239 3.63 12.65 15.49
C GLY A 239 3.86 12.84 14.00
N TYR A 240 3.42 11.88 13.19
CA TYR A 240 3.55 11.92 11.74
C TYR A 240 2.32 11.33 11.04
N ARG A 241 1.94 11.96 9.93
CA ARG A 241 0.88 11.51 9.02
C ARG A 241 1.39 11.40 7.59
N LEU A 242 0.77 10.54 6.79
CA LEU A 242 0.98 10.37 5.36
C LEU A 242 -0.32 10.75 4.65
N GLY A 243 -0.34 11.87 3.93
CA GLY A 243 -1.60 12.47 3.50
C GLY A 243 -2.53 12.70 4.71
N ASP A 244 -3.73 12.14 4.66
CA ASP A 244 -4.73 12.23 5.74
C ASP A 244 -4.68 11.05 6.73
N LYS A 245 -3.79 10.07 6.50
CA LYS A 245 -3.64 8.88 7.36
C LYS A 245 -2.59 9.12 8.45
N LEU A 246 -2.98 8.96 9.71
CA LEU A 246 -2.04 8.92 10.84
C LEU A 246 -1.10 7.71 10.72
N ILE A 247 0.21 7.95 10.87
CA ILE A 247 1.23 6.90 10.96
C ILE A 247 1.62 6.65 12.42
N ARG A 248 1.78 7.71 13.20
CA ARG A 248 2.05 7.68 14.64
C ARG A 248 1.52 8.95 15.30
N PRO A 249 0.81 8.88 16.45
CA PRO A 249 0.43 10.07 17.22
C PRO A 249 1.67 10.79 17.76
N ALA A 250 1.53 12.07 18.10
CA ALA A 250 2.58 12.76 18.86
C ALA A 250 2.48 12.35 20.34
N LEU A 251 3.56 11.87 20.93
CA LEU A 251 3.60 11.59 22.37
C LEU A 251 3.83 12.91 23.10
N VAL A 252 2.90 13.30 23.96
CA VAL A 252 2.81 14.66 24.51
C VAL A 252 2.72 14.70 26.04
N LYS A 253 3.18 15.82 26.58
CA LYS A 253 2.94 16.27 27.95
C LYS A 253 1.77 17.27 27.95
N VAL A 254 0.73 17.00 28.73
CA VAL A 254 -0.49 17.84 28.77
C VAL A 254 -0.66 18.55 30.10
N ALA A 255 -1.13 19.79 30.05
CA ALA A 255 -1.54 20.55 31.22
C ALA A 255 -2.86 20.01 31.76
N VAL A 256 -2.87 19.58 33.03
CA VAL A 256 -4.09 19.25 33.76
C VAL A 256 -4.37 20.31 34.82
N LYS A 257 -5.66 20.58 35.06
CA LYS A 257 -6.05 21.51 36.11
C LYS A 257 -5.62 21.00 37.49
N LYS A 258 -5.15 21.92 38.30
CA LYS A 258 -4.69 21.77 39.69
C LYS A 258 -5.82 21.88 40.71
#